data_AF-A0A8J5MTI0-F1
#
_entry.id   AF-A0A8J5MTI0-F1
#
_cell.length_a   1.000
_cell.length_b   1.000
_cell.length_c   1.000
_cell.angle_alpha   90.00
_cell.angle_beta   90.00
_cell.angle_gamma   90.00
#
_symmetry.space_group_name_H-M   'P 1'
#
loop_
_entity.id
_entity.type
_entity.pdbx_description
1 polymer ?
#
loop_
_entity_poly.entity_id
_entity_poly.type
_entity_poly.pdbx_seq_one_letter_code
_entity_poly.pdbx_strand_id
1 'polypeptide(L)'
;MPEPFSEHLEAQASIILHPGSRYLRIGRPSDSVPHSILHAIARKRRSGVSEYSDPFLIPQAKLDADAVQELEECRLKVSHILQSSLMSDGSRRFATPPQQIAVYNKRIQPVEDEEAEPSPPWVNCDKEYIIGDEVENLCNIFLNTVNPLNNEFRLPDILNNRCLFVEYN
;
A
#
# COMPACT_ATOMS: atom_id res chain seq x y z
N MET A 1 29.72 -9.67 -32.92
CA MET A 1 29.05 -8.66 -33.79
C MET A 1 28.71 -7.47 -32.91
N PRO A 2 28.98 -6.22 -33.33
CA PRO A 2 28.47 -5.06 -32.62
C PRO A 2 26.96 -4.96 -32.86
N GLU A 3 26.19 -4.77 -31.79
CA GLU A 3 24.75 -4.49 -31.83
C GLU A 3 24.49 -3.21 -32.65
N PRO A 4 23.40 -3.14 -33.44
CA PRO A 4 23.10 -1.97 -34.25
C PRO A 4 22.80 -0.75 -33.37
N PHE A 5 23.53 0.34 -33.59
CA PHE A 5 23.46 1.60 -32.84
C PHE A 5 22.05 2.20 -32.73
N SER A 6 21.18 1.86 -33.68
CA SER A 6 19.80 2.33 -33.79
C SER A 6 18.88 1.79 -32.67
N GLU A 7 18.99 0.51 -32.32
CA GLU A 7 18.18 -0.09 -31.24
C GLU A 7 18.53 0.51 -29.88
N HIS A 8 19.79 0.88 -29.69
CA HIS A 8 20.27 1.55 -28.47
C HIS A 8 19.66 2.95 -28.30
N LEU A 9 19.35 3.65 -29.40
CA LEU A 9 18.79 5.00 -29.36
C LEU A 9 17.28 4.97 -29.08
N GLU A 10 16.56 3.98 -29.63
CA GLU A 10 15.12 3.78 -29.39
C GLU A 10 14.84 3.32 -27.93
N ALA A 11 15.70 2.47 -27.38
CA ALA A 11 15.65 2.06 -25.98
C ALA A 11 15.88 3.22 -24.99
N GLN A 12 16.58 4.28 -25.41
CA GLN A 12 16.79 5.48 -24.59
C GLN A 12 15.64 6.49 -24.68
N ALA A 13 14.84 6.44 -25.75
CA ALA A 13 13.75 7.39 -26.02
C ALA A 13 12.37 6.93 -25.50
N SER A 14 12.26 5.71 -24.96
CA SER A 14 11.01 5.13 -24.48
C SER A 14 10.97 5.00 -22.95
N ILE A 15 9.77 5.13 -22.38
CA ILE A 15 9.50 4.97 -20.94
C ILE A 15 8.46 3.85 -20.77
N ILE A 16 8.78 2.88 -19.93
CA ILE A 16 7.90 1.82 -19.49
C ILE A 16 7.15 2.29 -18.24
N LEU A 17 5.82 2.22 -18.29
CA LEU A 17 4.92 2.49 -17.18
C LEU A 17 4.22 1.20 -16.76
N HIS A 18 4.39 0.80 -15.50
CA HIS A 18 3.73 -0.35 -14.92
C HIS A 18 2.96 0.08 -13.66
N PRO A 19 1.70 0.52 -13.82
CA PRO A 19 0.87 0.95 -12.69
C PRO A 19 0.47 -0.27 -11.84
N GLY A 20 0.66 -0.17 -10.54
CA GLY A 20 0.18 -1.14 -9.55
C GLY A 20 -0.67 -0.46 -8.49
N SER A 21 -1.52 -1.21 -7.79
CA SER A 21 -2.41 -0.64 -6.77
C SER A 21 -1.59 0.06 -5.68
N ARG A 22 -0.53 -0.55 -5.17
CA ARG A 22 0.31 0.11 -4.16
C ARG A 22 1.45 0.95 -4.75
N TYR A 23 2.07 0.50 -5.83
CA TYR A 23 3.28 1.12 -6.37
C TYR A 23 3.19 1.29 -7.89
N LEU A 24 3.57 2.46 -8.38
CA LEU A 24 3.85 2.72 -9.79
C LEU A 24 5.32 2.38 -10.04
N ARG A 25 5.59 1.49 -11.00
CA ARG A 25 6.94 1.25 -11.50
C ARG A 25 7.13 1.98 -12.82
N ILE A 26 8.19 2.78 -12.91
CA ILE A 26 8.52 3.60 -14.09
C ILE A 26 10.01 3.51 -14.38
N GLY A 27 10.39 3.40 -15.65
CA GLY A 27 11.79 3.38 -16.06
C GLY A 27 11.93 3.27 -17.57
N ARG A 28 13.15 3.44 -18.07
CA ARG A 28 13.46 3.17 -19.48
C ARG A 28 13.71 1.68 -19.68
N PRO A 29 13.53 1.13 -20.89
CA PRO A 29 13.91 -0.25 -21.20
C PRO A 29 15.38 -0.57 -20.91
N SER A 30 16.26 0.43 -20.97
CA SER A 30 17.68 0.28 -20.65
C SER A 30 18.00 0.26 -19.15
N ASP A 31 17.07 0.65 -18.27
CA ASP A 31 17.34 0.72 -16.83
C ASP A 31 17.36 -0.70 -16.25
N SER A 32 18.36 -1.01 -15.42
CA SER A 32 18.49 -2.34 -14.79
C SER A 32 17.43 -2.60 -13.72
N VAL A 33 16.93 -1.52 -13.09
CA VAL A 33 15.89 -1.56 -12.07
C VAL A 33 14.94 -0.38 -12.31
N PRO A 34 13.62 -0.61 -12.49
CA PRO A 34 12.66 0.48 -12.61
C PRO A 34 12.54 1.23 -11.28
N HIS A 35 12.27 2.53 -11.36
CA HIS A 35 11.95 3.33 -10.19
C HIS A 35 10.57 2.95 -9.66
N SER A 36 10.45 2.77 -8.35
CA SER A 36 9.18 2.42 -7.67
C SER A 36 8.74 3.60 -6.82
N ILE A 37 7.52 4.06 -7.05
CA ILE A 37 6.93 5.22 -6.36
C ILE A 37 5.63 4.75 -5.73
N LEU A 38 5.36 5.11 -4.47
CA LEU A 38 4.03 4.88 -3.89
C LEU A 38 2.95 5.48 -4.80
N HIS A 39 1.97 4.67 -5.18
CA HIS A 39 0.90 5.10 -6.08
C HIS A 39 -0.21 5.80 -5.30
N ALA A 40 0.17 6.89 -4.63
CA ALA A 40 -0.72 7.67 -3.78
C ALA A 40 -0.54 9.17 -4.02
N ILE A 41 -1.64 9.90 -3.86
CA ILE A 41 -1.68 11.35 -3.84
C ILE A 41 -2.45 11.82 -2.62
N ALA A 42 -1.89 12.80 -1.92
CA ALA A 42 -2.56 13.54 -0.88
C ALA A 42 -2.87 14.96 -1.38
N ARG A 43 -4.09 15.46 -1.17
CA ARG A 43 -4.49 16.82 -1.61
C ARG A 43 -5.02 17.67 -0.47
N LYS A 44 -4.71 18.97 -0.52
CA LYS A 44 -5.21 19.97 0.42
C LYS A 44 -6.72 20.03 0.39
N ARG A 45 -7.34 19.87 1.56
CA ARG A 45 -8.78 19.92 1.70
C ARG A 45 -9.32 21.31 1.36
N ARG A 46 -10.31 21.36 0.46
CA ARG A 46 -11.10 22.59 0.25
C ARG A 46 -12.05 22.80 1.43
N SER A 47 -12.30 24.05 1.79
CA SER A 47 -13.24 24.39 2.86
C SER A 47 -14.61 23.78 2.60
N GLY A 48 -15.18 23.12 3.61
CA GLY A 48 -16.53 22.53 3.54
C GLY A 48 -16.60 21.09 3.02
N VAL A 49 -15.46 20.47 2.65
CA VAL A 49 -15.40 19.04 2.29
C VAL A 49 -14.97 18.21 3.50
N SER A 50 -15.53 17.02 3.67
CA SER A 50 -15.11 16.07 4.71
C SER A 50 -13.73 15.49 4.41
N GLU A 51 -13.05 15.02 5.44
CA GLU A 51 -11.83 14.22 5.29
C GLU A 51 -12.14 12.91 4.57
N TYR A 52 -11.24 12.51 3.67
CA TYR A 52 -11.36 11.27 2.91
C TYR A 52 -10.00 10.58 2.82
N SER A 53 -9.93 9.32 3.23
CA SER A 53 -8.74 8.50 3.06
C SER A 53 -9.14 7.19 2.41
N ASP A 54 -8.44 6.83 1.33
CA ASP A 54 -8.53 5.51 0.76
C ASP A 54 -8.19 4.45 1.81
N PRO A 55 -8.93 3.32 1.82
CA PRO A 55 -8.60 2.20 2.68
C PRO A 55 -7.29 1.56 2.20
N PHE A 56 -6.17 1.84 2.87
CA PHE A 56 -4.84 1.40 2.44
C PHE A 56 -4.52 -0.06 2.79
N LEU A 57 -5.00 -0.57 3.93
CA LEU A 57 -4.58 -1.89 4.44
C LEU A 57 -5.71 -2.87 4.70
N ILE A 58 -6.92 -2.40 5.01
CA ILE A 58 -8.12 -3.22 5.21
C ILE A 58 -9.32 -2.33 4.89
N PRO A 59 -10.32 -2.79 4.11
CA PRO A 59 -11.60 -2.09 4.06
C PRO A 59 -12.09 -1.91 5.51
N GLN A 60 -12.26 -0.67 5.97
CA GLN A 60 -12.91 -0.39 7.26
C GLN A 60 -14.41 -0.74 7.25
N ALA A 61 -14.84 -1.58 6.30
CA ALA A 61 -16.18 -2.11 6.25
C ALA A 61 -16.46 -2.79 7.59
N LYS A 62 -17.47 -2.27 8.29
CA LYS A 62 -18.03 -2.99 9.42
C LYS A 62 -18.54 -4.31 8.90
N LEU A 63 -17.88 -5.40 9.28
CA LEU A 63 -18.35 -6.74 8.97
C LEU A 63 -19.67 -6.94 9.71
N ASP A 64 -20.68 -7.41 8.98
CA ASP A 64 -21.91 -7.87 9.61
C ASP A 64 -21.67 -9.21 10.35
N ALA A 65 -22.67 -9.66 11.10
CA ALA A 65 -22.54 -10.88 11.91
C ALA A 65 -22.23 -12.12 11.05
N ASP A 66 -22.78 -12.17 9.84
CA ASP A 66 -22.60 -13.29 8.91
C ASP A 66 -21.18 -13.32 8.36
N ALA A 67 -20.64 -12.17 7.94
CA ALA A 67 -19.24 -12.04 7.49
C ALA A 67 -18.24 -12.33 8.62
N VAL A 68 -18.56 -11.94 9.87
CA VAL A 68 -17.75 -12.32 11.04
C VAL A 68 -17.77 -13.82 11.26
N GLN A 69 -18.93 -14.47 11.14
CA GLN A 69 -19.04 -15.93 11.27
C GLN A 69 -18.25 -16.64 10.16
N GLU A 70 -18.38 -16.22 8.91
CA GLU A 70 -17.63 -16.80 7.79
C GLU A 70 -16.13 -16.65 7.99
N LEU A 71 -15.68 -15.50 8.49
CA LEU A 71 -14.27 -15.26 8.82
C LEU A 71 -13.78 -16.24 9.88
N GLU A 72 -14.55 -16.47 10.95
CA GLU A 72 -14.20 -17.44 12.00
C GLU A 72 -14.15 -18.87 11.48
N GLU A 73 -15.09 -19.27 10.60
CA GLU A 73 -15.07 -20.57 9.95
C GLU A 73 -13.85 -20.74 9.05
N CYS A 74 -13.51 -19.73 8.25
CA CYS A 74 -12.32 -19.73 7.40
C CYS A 74 -11.04 -19.82 8.24
N ARG A 75 -10.96 -19.03 9.32
CA ARG A 75 -9.84 -19.06 10.28
C ARG A 75 -9.66 -20.45 10.88
N LEU A 76 -10.75 -21.12 11.25
CA LEU A 76 -10.71 -22.47 11.80
C LEU A 76 -10.24 -23.51 10.76
N LYS A 77 -10.73 -23.42 9.52
CA LYS A 77 -10.30 -24.28 8.41
C LYS A 77 -8.80 -24.15 8.14
N VAL A 78 -8.28 -22.91 8.07
CA VAL A 78 -6.84 -22.64 7.92
C VAL A 78 -6.05 -23.23 9.10
N SER A 79 -6.55 -23.04 10.33
CA SER A 79 -5.90 -23.60 11.52
C SER A 79 -5.79 -25.12 11.47
N HIS A 80 -6.84 -25.80 11.03
CA HIS A 80 -6.85 -27.26 10.87
C HIS A 80 -5.81 -27.72 9.83
N ILE A 81 -5.76 -27.08 8.67
CA ILE A 81 -4.77 -27.38 7.61
C ILE A 81 -3.34 -27.23 8.13
N LEU A 82 -3.07 -26.15 8.88
CA LEU A 82 -1.76 -25.89 9.45
C LEU A 82 -1.36 -26.91 10.53
N GLN A 83 -2.32 -27.38 11.33
CA GLN A 83 -2.08 -28.38 12.38
C GLN A 83 -1.96 -29.81 11.83
N SER A 84 -2.60 -30.10 10.70
CA SER A 84 -2.48 -31.40 10.03
C SER A 84 -1.18 -31.55 9.24
N SER A 85 -0.55 -30.44 8.86
CA SER A 85 0.70 -30.43 8.11
C SER A 85 1.89 -30.72 9.02
N LEU A 86 2.75 -31.67 8.62
CA LEU A 86 3.99 -31.94 9.35
C LEU A 86 5.02 -30.83 9.12
N MET A 87 5.85 -30.61 10.12
CA MET A 87 7.04 -29.78 9.98
C MET A 87 8.10 -30.49 9.13
N SER A 88 9.13 -29.76 8.70
CA SER A 88 10.21 -30.31 7.87
C SER A 88 10.98 -31.47 8.53
N ASP A 89 10.93 -31.56 9.85
CA ASP A 89 11.51 -32.65 10.66
C ASP A 89 10.53 -33.84 10.89
N GLY A 90 9.35 -33.79 10.29
CA GLY A 90 8.30 -34.81 10.44
C GLY A 90 7.50 -34.71 11.74
N SER A 91 7.75 -33.71 12.59
CA SER A 91 7.02 -33.50 13.84
C SER A 91 5.69 -32.76 13.61
N ARG A 92 4.79 -32.80 14.61
CA ARG A 92 3.54 -32.03 14.61
C ARG A 92 3.77 -30.62 15.13
N ARG A 93 3.09 -29.65 14.51
CA ARG A 93 3.07 -28.26 14.98
C ARG A 93 2.19 -28.10 16.21
N PHE A 94 2.71 -27.46 17.24
CA PHE A 94 1.93 -26.98 18.39
C PHE A 94 1.74 -25.47 18.28
N ALA A 95 0.49 -25.00 18.41
CA ALA A 95 0.19 -23.58 18.38
C ALA A 95 0.16 -23.01 19.81
N THR A 96 0.78 -21.85 20.01
CA THR A 96 0.63 -21.09 21.26
C THR A 96 -0.74 -20.41 21.26
N PRO A 97 -1.57 -20.58 22.31
CA PRO A 97 -2.87 -19.95 22.39
C PRO A 97 -2.78 -18.41 22.29
N PRO A 98 -3.63 -17.74 21.49
CA PRO A 98 -3.61 -16.28 21.34
C PRO A 98 -3.69 -15.53 22.67
N GLN A 99 -4.41 -16.07 23.65
CA GLN A 99 -4.55 -15.49 24.99
C GLN A 99 -3.21 -15.43 25.73
N GLN A 100 -2.37 -16.46 25.58
CA GLN A 100 -1.05 -16.50 26.20
C GLN A 100 -0.12 -15.45 25.57
N ILE A 101 -0.16 -15.32 24.24
CA ILE A 101 0.58 -14.28 23.50
C ILE A 101 0.10 -12.88 23.92
N ALA A 102 -1.21 -12.67 24.02
CA ALA A 102 -1.78 -11.39 24.43
C ALA A 102 -1.35 -10.98 25.86
N VAL A 103 -1.31 -11.93 26.79
CA VAL A 103 -0.82 -11.68 28.15
C VAL A 103 0.67 -11.32 28.15
N TYR A 104 1.47 -12.00 27.34
CA TYR A 104 2.89 -11.68 27.19
C TYR A 104 3.08 -10.28 26.59
N ASN A 105 2.45 -10.00 25.44
CA ASN A 105 2.55 -8.72 24.73
C ASN A 105 2.16 -7.53 25.62
N LYS A 106 1.13 -7.69 26.46
CA LYS A 106 0.69 -6.65 27.42
C LYS A 106 1.74 -6.29 28.49
N ARG A 107 2.73 -7.15 28.71
CA ARG A 107 3.79 -6.94 29.71
C ARG A 107 5.06 -6.34 29.10
N ILE A 108 5.18 -6.31 27.77
CA ILE A 108 6.32 -5.75 27.08
C ILE A 108 6.20 -4.23 27.04
N GLN A 109 7.29 -3.55 27.39
CA GLN A 109 7.43 -2.11 27.21
C GLN A 109 8.43 -1.85 26.07
N PRO A 110 8.16 -0.85 25.21
CA PRO A 110 9.13 -0.44 24.19
C PRO A 110 10.41 0.05 24.88
N VAL A 111 11.55 -0.30 24.29
CA VAL A 111 12.87 0.17 24.73
C VAL A 111 13.40 1.10 23.65
N GLU A 112 13.97 2.22 24.06
CA GLU A 112 14.66 3.12 23.14
C GLU A 112 15.94 2.46 22.66
N ASP A 113 16.12 2.44 21.34
CA ASP A 113 17.33 1.95 20.70
C ASP A 113 18.14 3.17 20.23
N GLU A 114 19.27 3.43 20.90
CA GLU A 114 20.14 4.57 20.59
C GLU A 114 20.82 4.44 19.22
N GLU A 115 20.89 3.23 18.65
CA GLU A 115 21.46 2.96 17.33
C GLU A 115 20.40 3.03 16.22
N ALA A 116 19.11 3.15 16.57
CA ALA A 116 18.04 3.20 15.58
C ALA A 116 17.97 4.56 14.87
N GLU A 117 17.84 4.52 13.55
CA GLU A 117 17.55 5.70 12.75
C GLU A 117 16.21 6.31 13.18
N PRO A 118 16.15 7.62 13.46
CA PRO A 118 14.91 8.28 13.85
C PRO A 118 13.89 8.21 12.72
N SER A 119 12.61 8.12 13.09
CA SER A 119 11.54 8.22 12.11
C SER A 119 11.65 9.54 11.33
N PRO A 120 11.37 9.55 10.01
CA PRO A 120 11.39 10.77 9.23
C PRO A 120 10.49 11.84 9.86
N PRO A 121 10.87 13.12 9.80
CA PRO A 121 10.01 14.19 10.27
C PRO A 121 8.73 14.24 9.44
N TRP A 122 7.63 14.63 10.09
CA TRP A 122 6.36 14.87 9.41
C TRP A 122 6.53 15.91 8.28
N VAL A 123 5.94 15.63 7.13
CA VAL A 123 6.00 16.53 5.97
C VAL A 123 5.09 17.73 6.20
N ASN A 124 5.63 18.94 6.01
CA ASN A 124 4.85 20.18 6.08
C ASN A 124 3.88 20.28 4.88
N CYS A 125 2.60 20.54 5.18
CA CYS A 125 1.47 20.49 4.25
C CYS A 125 1.17 21.82 3.54
N ASP A 126 2.20 22.65 3.27
CA ASP A 126 2.02 23.92 2.56
C ASP A 126 1.72 23.74 1.06
N LYS A 127 2.05 22.56 0.50
CA LYS A 127 1.80 22.20 -0.89
C LYS A 127 0.30 21.92 -1.13
N GLU A 128 -0.19 22.23 -2.33
CA GLU A 128 -1.58 21.90 -2.73
C GLU A 128 -1.79 20.39 -2.86
N TYR A 129 -0.76 19.66 -3.26
CA TYR A 129 -0.75 18.20 -3.35
C TYR A 129 0.63 17.64 -3.03
N ILE A 130 0.65 16.40 -2.56
CA ILE A 130 1.84 15.60 -2.25
C ILE A 130 1.65 14.25 -2.93
N ILE A 131 2.70 13.71 -3.55
CA ILE A 131 2.66 12.46 -4.33
C ILE A 131 3.75 11.52 -3.85
N GLY A 132 3.55 10.22 -4.06
CA GLY A 132 4.59 9.24 -3.77
C GLY A 132 4.84 9.06 -2.28
N ASP A 133 6.06 8.68 -1.93
CA ASP A 133 6.41 8.22 -0.58
C ASP A 133 6.31 9.34 0.48
N GLU A 134 6.33 10.61 0.06
CA GLU A 134 6.05 11.75 0.96
C GLU A 134 4.67 11.66 1.61
N VAL A 135 3.72 10.94 0.99
CA VAL A 135 2.37 10.72 1.52
C VAL A 135 2.39 9.89 2.82
N GLU A 136 3.33 8.95 2.99
CA GLU A 136 3.39 8.11 4.21
C GLU A 136 3.82 8.92 5.45
N ASN A 137 4.49 10.06 5.23
CA ASN A 137 5.02 10.92 6.28
C ASN A 137 4.08 12.11 6.60
N LEU A 138 2.82 12.02 6.20
CA LEU A 138 1.82 13.05 6.47
C LEU A 138 1.22 12.90 7.87
N CYS A 139 1.18 14.01 8.60
CA CYS A 139 0.40 14.07 9.82
C CYS A 139 -1.09 14.12 9.41
N ASN A 140 -1.90 13.16 9.87
CA ASN A 140 -3.31 12.85 9.51
C ASN A 140 -4.36 13.99 9.64
N ILE A 141 -4.00 15.27 9.51
CA ILE A 141 -4.86 16.35 9.99
C ILE A 141 -5.59 17.08 8.85
N PHE A 142 -5.12 17.06 7.58
CA PHE A 142 -5.70 17.97 6.56
C PHE A 142 -5.75 17.50 5.10
N LEU A 143 -5.38 16.26 4.76
CA LEU A 143 -5.24 15.84 3.37
C LEU A 143 -6.08 14.62 3.03
N ASN A 144 -6.63 14.63 1.81
CA ASN A 144 -7.32 13.46 1.28
C ASN A 144 -6.33 12.56 0.55
N THR A 145 -6.20 11.30 0.97
CA THR A 145 -5.29 10.31 0.35
C THR A 145 -6.06 9.44 -0.62
N VAL A 146 -5.62 9.38 -1.88
CA VAL A 146 -6.27 8.60 -2.94
C VAL A 146 -5.25 7.69 -3.63
N ASN A 147 -5.66 6.45 -3.85
CA ASN A 147 -5.05 5.46 -4.71
C ASN A 147 -5.76 5.46 -6.07
N PRO A 148 -5.09 5.88 -7.16
CA PRO A 148 -5.73 6.05 -8.46
C PRO A 148 -6.32 4.76 -9.05
N LEU A 149 -5.92 3.58 -8.58
CA LEU A 149 -6.34 2.30 -9.15
C LEU A 149 -7.40 1.54 -8.33
N ASN A 150 -7.69 1.95 -7.10
CA ASN A 150 -8.63 1.24 -6.21
C ASN A 150 -10.08 1.77 -6.26
N ASN A 151 -10.40 2.72 -7.14
CA ASN A 151 -11.74 3.33 -7.20
C ASN A 151 -12.77 2.48 -7.96
N GLU A 152 -13.32 1.47 -7.30
CA GLU A 152 -14.64 0.94 -7.63
C GLU A 152 -15.73 1.91 -7.12
N PHE A 153 -16.48 2.52 -8.05
CA PHE A 153 -17.72 3.34 -7.92
C PHE A 153 -17.63 4.85 -7.58
N ARG A 154 -17.65 5.71 -8.61
CA ARG A 154 -18.85 6.42 -9.15
C ARG A 154 -18.40 7.53 -10.12
N LEU A 155 -18.69 7.31 -11.41
CA LEU A 155 -18.46 8.24 -12.52
C LEU A 155 -18.96 9.69 -12.30
N PRO A 156 -20.02 10.02 -11.53
CA PRO A 156 -20.39 11.43 -11.35
C PRO A 156 -19.46 12.26 -10.44
N ASP A 157 -18.68 11.65 -9.54
CA ASP A 157 -17.84 12.41 -8.58
C ASP A 157 -16.41 12.65 -9.08
N ILE A 158 -15.98 11.90 -10.10
CA ILE A 158 -14.66 12.03 -10.74
C ILE A 158 -14.69 13.14 -11.81
N LEU A 159 -15.86 13.49 -12.34
CA LEU A 159 -16.01 14.47 -13.42
C LEU A 159 -15.71 15.92 -13.02
N ASN A 160 -15.64 16.24 -11.72
CA ASN A 160 -15.36 17.61 -11.26
C ASN A 160 -13.90 17.90 -10.91
N ASN A 161 -13.00 16.92 -10.96
CA ASN A 161 -11.57 17.13 -10.75
C ASN A 161 -10.78 16.30 -11.75
N ARG A 162 -10.43 16.93 -12.88
CA ARG A 162 -9.56 16.42 -13.96
C ARG A 162 -8.42 15.54 -13.42
N CYS A 163 -8.62 14.22 -13.42
CA CYS A 163 -7.54 13.27 -13.61
C CYS A 163 -7.36 13.15 -15.13
N LEU A 164 -6.30 13.78 -15.63
CA LEU A 164 -5.88 13.63 -17.01
C LEU A 164 -5.40 12.18 -17.19
N PHE A 165 -6.28 11.33 -17.73
CA PHE A 165 -5.80 10.17 -18.48
C PHE A 165 -5.24 10.71 -19.79
N VAL A 166 -3.96 10.48 -20.03
CA VAL A 166 -3.34 10.73 -21.34
C VAL A 166 -3.89 9.67 -22.29
N GLU A 167 -4.90 10.02 -23.08
CA GLU A 167 -5.27 9.26 -24.27
C GLU A 167 -4.19 9.51 -25.34
N TYR A 168 -3.57 8.44 -25.82
CA TYR A 168 -2.72 8.49 -27.02
C TYR A 168 -3.61 8.35 -28.26
N ASN A 169 -3.48 9.29 -29.20
CA ASN A 169 -3.86 9.07 -30.60
C ASN A 169 -2.78 8.25 -31.30
#